data_AF-A0A9D2KK18-F1
#
_entry.id   AF-A0A9D2KK18-F1
#
_cell.length_a   1.000
_cell.length_b   1.000
_cell.length_c   1.000
_cell.angle_alpha   90.00
_cell.angle_beta   90.00
_cell.angle_gamma   90.00
#
_symmetry.space_group_name_H-M   'P 1'
#
loop_
_entity.id
_entity.type
_entity.pdbx_description
1 polymer ?
#
loop_
_entity_poly.entity_id
_entity_poly.type
_entity_poly.pdbx_seq_one_letter_code
_entity_poly.pdbx_strand_id
1 'polypeptide(L)'
;MDNISDLLRSSLEFLGLDDLDVFSLDVDGNDIYFAEYIQEMVHPKILIVEYNGKFPPPLSLSIEYNPEHTWQRDDFHGASLQKFVDVLDRYMLVACNVVGVNAFFVRKDVASGFTEYPVELVYQPPRLGLTGYPVYHAASFKWLKQILGREQD
;
A
#
# COMPACT_ATOMS: atom_id res chain seq x y z
N MET A 1 -5.76 8.79 -11.98
CA MET A 1 -6.02 7.41 -12.46
C MET A 1 -6.00 7.32 -13.98
N ASP A 2 -6.29 8.40 -14.71
CA ASP A 2 -6.67 8.38 -16.12
C ASP A 2 -5.66 7.78 -17.11
N ASN A 3 -4.36 7.74 -16.76
CA ASN A 3 -3.30 7.22 -17.64
C ASN A 3 -2.66 5.91 -17.17
N ILE A 4 -3.03 5.37 -16.00
CA ILE A 4 -2.30 4.22 -15.45
C ILE A 4 -2.50 2.96 -16.31
N SER A 5 -3.69 2.78 -16.89
CA SER A 5 -4.00 1.69 -17.80
C SER A 5 -3.03 1.63 -18.98
N ASP A 6 -2.79 2.78 -19.60
CA ASP A 6 -1.97 2.87 -20.80
C ASP A 6 -0.50 2.76 -20.44
N LEU A 7 -0.07 3.35 -19.32
CA LEU A 7 1.30 3.22 -18.83
C LEU A 7 1.64 1.76 -18.53
N LEU A 8 0.76 1.03 -17.84
CA LEU A 8 0.97 -0.37 -17.51
C LEU A 8 1.01 -1.22 -18.78
N ARG A 9 0.06 -1.03 -19.70
CA ARG A 9 0.03 -1.77 -20.98
C ARG A 9 1.30 -1.55 -21.78
N SER A 10 1.69 -0.29 -22.01
CA SER A 10 2.91 0.03 -22.76
C SER A 10 4.18 -0.48 -22.05
N SER A 11 4.19 -0.53 -20.71
CA SER A 11 5.31 -1.09 -19.96
C SER A 11 5.42 -2.60 -20.14
N LEU A 12 4.29 -3.33 -20.09
CA LEU A 12 4.26 -4.78 -20.32
C LEU A 12 4.64 -5.13 -21.76
N GLU A 13 4.13 -4.38 -22.75
CA GLU A 13 4.50 -4.51 -24.16
C GLU A 13 5.99 -4.28 -24.37
N PHE A 14 6.55 -3.23 -23.78
CA PHE A 14 7.98 -2.93 -23.86
C PHE A 14 8.84 -4.04 -23.25
N LEU A 15 8.41 -4.63 -22.14
CA LEU A 15 9.11 -5.73 -21.47
C LEU A 15 8.88 -7.10 -22.14
N GLY A 16 7.90 -7.21 -23.05
CA GLY A 16 7.50 -8.48 -23.66
C GLY A 16 6.94 -9.47 -22.64
N LEU A 17 6.23 -8.98 -21.62
CA LEU A 17 5.67 -9.78 -20.53
C LEU A 17 4.17 -9.96 -20.72
N ASP A 18 3.73 -11.22 -20.76
CA ASP A 18 2.32 -11.60 -20.73
C ASP A 18 1.76 -11.70 -19.30
N ASP A 19 2.63 -11.97 -18.32
CA ASP A 19 2.29 -12.08 -16.89
C ASP A 19 3.41 -11.43 -16.06
N LEU A 20 3.03 -10.88 -14.89
CA LEU A 20 3.95 -10.17 -14.02
C LEU A 20 4.16 -10.94 -12.72
N ASP A 21 5.41 -11.30 -12.42
CA ASP A 21 5.71 -12.01 -11.17
C ASP A 21 5.66 -11.06 -9.97
N VAL A 22 6.25 -9.87 -10.08
CA VAL A 22 6.40 -8.94 -8.95
C VAL A 22 6.06 -7.52 -9.40
N PHE A 23 5.20 -6.84 -8.65
CA PHE A 23 4.93 -5.42 -8.77
C PHE A 23 5.18 -4.73 -7.43
N SER A 24 5.95 -3.65 -7.41
CA SER A 24 6.15 -2.81 -6.23
C SER A 24 5.52 -1.44 -6.47
N LEU A 25 4.60 -1.05 -5.58
CA LEU A 25 3.85 0.18 -5.64
C LEU A 25 4.24 1.11 -4.50
N ASP A 26 4.73 2.28 -4.87
CA ASP A 26 5.05 3.38 -3.97
C ASP A 26 4.94 4.68 -4.78
N VAL A 27 3.89 5.46 -4.50
CA VAL A 27 3.60 6.74 -5.18
C VAL A 27 3.35 7.88 -4.19
N ASP A 28 3.81 7.72 -2.94
CA ASP A 28 3.74 8.72 -1.89
C ASP A 28 2.30 9.26 -1.64
N GLY A 29 1.26 8.43 -1.58
CA GLY A 29 -0.09 8.92 -1.29
C GLY A 29 -1.24 8.00 -1.70
N ASN A 30 -1.66 8.08 -2.97
CA ASN A 30 -2.88 7.42 -3.46
C ASN A 30 -2.72 5.89 -3.66
N ASP A 31 -1.72 5.28 -3.03
CA ASP A 31 -1.28 3.90 -3.21
C ASP A 31 -2.41 2.88 -3.13
N ILE A 32 -3.35 3.05 -2.18
CA ILE A 32 -4.48 2.12 -2.01
C ILE A 32 -5.34 2.01 -3.29
N TYR A 33 -5.60 3.13 -3.95
CA TYR A 33 -6.44 3.20 -5.16
C TYR A 33 -5.74 2.55 -6.35
N PHE A 34 -4.42 2.76 -6.45
CA PHE A 34 -3.60 2.12 -7.46
C PHE A 34 -3.46 0.61 -7.19
N ALA A 35 -3.35 0.19 -5.93
CA ALA A 35 -3.28 -1.22 -5.56
C ALA A 35 -4.55 -1.98 -5.94
N GLU A 36 -5.74 -1.42 -5.67
CA GLU A 36 -7.03 -1.96 -6.11
C GLU A 36 -7.07 -2.09 -7.65
N TYR A 37 -6.61 -1.06 -8.37
CA TYR A 37 -6.54 -1.09 -9.82
C TYR A 37 -5.56 -2.16 -10.36
N ILE A 38 -4.36 -2.25 -9.78
CA ILE A 38 -3.31 -3.21 -10.17
C ILE A 38 -3.77 -4.64 -9.92
N GLN A 39 -4.45 -4.90 -8.81
CA GLN A 39 -5.04 -6.19 -8.50
C GLN A 39 -5.97 -6.67 -9.63
N GLU A 40 -6.82 -5.79 -10.17
CA GLU A 40 -7.80 -6.18 -11.19
C GLU A 40 -7.18 -6.28 -12.59
N MET A 41 -6.27 -5.37 -12.94
CA MET A 41 -5.80 -5.23 -14.33
C MET A 41 -4.55 -6.04 -14.64
N VAL A 42 -3.59 -6.11 -13.71
CA VAL A 42 -2.28 -6.76 -13.93
C VAL A 42 -2.11 -8.00 -13.06
N HIS A 43 -2.76 -8.04 -11.90
CA HIS A 43 -2.82 -9.20 -11.01
C HIS A 43 -1.47 -9.92 -10.82
N PRO A 44 -0.37 -9.22 -10.45
CA PRO A 44 0.94 -9.86 -10.29
C PRO A 44 0.94 -11.00 -9.27
N LYS A 45 1.89 -11.92 -9.34
CA LYS A 45 1.99 -13.00 -8.33
C LYS A 45 2.33 -12.47 -6.94
N ILE A 46 3.16 -11.42 -6.88
CA ILE A 46 3.53 -10.70 -5.67
C ILE A 46 3.26 -9.20 -5.88
N LEU A 47 2.46 -8.63 -4.99
CA LEU A 47 2.21 -7.19 -4.91
C LEU A 47 2.87 -6.66 -3.63
N ILE A 48 3.74 -5.67 -3.78
CA ILE A 48 4.38 -4.95 -2.67
C ILE A 48 3.78 -3.57 -2.64
N VAL A 49 3.30 -3.12 -1.48
CA VAL A 49 2.72 -1.79 -1.30
C VAL A 49 3.44 -1.05 -0.18
N GLU A 50 3.64 0.25 -0.36
CA GLU A 50 3.96 1.14 0.76
C GLU A 50 2.70 1.26 1.65
N TYR A 51 2.84 0.91 2.93
CA TYR A 51 1.80 1.12 3.93
C TYR A 51 2.25 2.09 5.00
N ASN A 52 1.29 2.85 5.51
CA ASN A 52 1.50 3.77 6.61
C ASN A 52 1.55 2.99 7.92
N GLY A 53 2.77 2.64 8.33
CA GLY A 53 3.00 1.90 9.57
C GLY A 53 2.50 2.60 10.83
N LYS A 54 2.20 3.90 10.81
CA LYS A 54 1.73 4.65 11.98
C LYS A 54 0.50 4.03 12.64
N PHE A 55 -0.36 3.38 11.85
CA PHE A 55 -1.65 2.86 12.31
C PHE A 55 -1.59 1.33 12.46
N PRO A 56 -1.55 0.80 13.70
CA PRO A 56 -1.59 -0.64 13.93
C PRO A 56 -2.97 -1.21 13.60
N PRO A 57 -3.06 -2.48 13.16
CA PRO A 57 -4.33 -3.19 13.08
C PRO A 57 -5.09 -3.18 14.43
N PRO A 58 -6.43 -3.17 14.43
CA PRO A 58 -7.33 -3.27 13.28
C PRO A 58 -7.72 -1.90 12.69
N LEU A 59 -6.94 -0.83 12.91
CA LEU A 59 -7.26 0.48 12.33
C LEU A 59 -7.18 0.41 10.81
N SER A 60 -8.33 0.51 10.15
CA SER A 60 -8.46 0.55 8.69
C SER A 60 -8.68 2.00 8.23
N LEU A 61 -7.59 2.66 7.85
CA LEU A 61 -7.55 4.05 7.43
C LEU A 61 -6.86 4.18 6.07
N SER A 62 -7.34 5.10 5.23
CA SER A 62 -6.67 5.58 4.02
C SER A 62 -6.87 7.08 3.87
N ILE A 63 -5.94 7.75 3.19
CA ILE A 63 -6.21 9.07 2.64
C ILE A 63 -7.37 8.97 1.63
N GLU A 64 -8.09 10.06 1.44
CA GLU A 64 -9.04 10.20 0.33
C GLU A 64 -8.30 10.45 -0.98
N TYR A 65 -8.84 9.88 -2.06
CA TYR A 65 -8.27 10.06 -3.39
C TYR A 65 -8.21 11.55 -3.73
N ASN A 66 -7.01 12.03 -4.01
CA ASN A 66 -6.80 13.39 -4.49
C ASN A 66 -5.77 13.36 -5.64
N PRO A 67 -6.16 13.66 -6.88
CA PRO A 67 -5.24 13.63 -8.02
C PRO A 67 -4.12 14.67 -7.91
N GLU A 68 -4.34 15.75 -7.15
CA GLU A 68 -3.37 16.81 -6.89
C GLU A 68 -2.58 16.56 -5.58
N HIS A 69 -2.67 15.35 -5.01
CA HIS A 69 -1.93 15.01 -3.81
C HIS A 69 -0.43 15.10 -4.07
N THR A 70 0.27 15.85 -3.23
CA THR A 70 1.74 15.86 -3.16
C THR A 70 2.12 15.67 -1.72
N TRP A 71 2.82 14.58 -1.43
CA TRP A 71 3.25 14.27 -0.08
C TRP A 71 4.16 15.38 0.47
N GLN A 72 3.85 15.82 1.68
CA GLN A 72 4.58 16.91 2.34
C GLN A 72 5.65 16.38 3.31
N ARG A 73 6.04 15.11 3.17
CA ARG A 73 6.96 14.41 4.09
C ARG A 73 6.44 14.34 5.54
N ASP A 74 5.12 14.38 5.67
CA ASP A 74 4.41 14.21 6.93
C ASP A 74 3.83 12.79 7.04
N ASP A 75 3.10 12.52 8.11
CA ASP A 75 2.45 11.23 8.33
C ASP A 75 1.18 11.00 7.50
N PHE A 76 0.82 11.91 6.59
CA PHE A 76 -0.40 11.87 5.79
C PHE A 76 -0.10 11.36 4.37
N HIS A 77 0.08 10.05 4.28
CA HIS A 77 0.28 9.30 3.04
C HIS A 77 -0.41 7.93 3.14
N GLY A 78 -0.70 7.35 1.98
CA GLY A 78 -1.06 5.95 1.83
C GLY A 78 -2.27 5.52 2.64
N ALA A 79 -2.18 4.27 3.10
CA ALA A 79 -3.19 3.63 3.93
C ALA A 79 -2.53 2.75 5.00
N SER A 80 -3.27 2.49 6.07
CA SER A 80 -2.90 1.50 7.10
C SER A 80 -2.76 0.10 6.50
N LEU A 81 -1.98 -0.77 7.17
CA LEU A 81 -1.85 -2.18 6.77
C LEU A 81 -3.20 -2.89 6.69
N GLN A 82 -4.07 -2.67 7.68
CA GLN A 82 -5.40 -3.29 7.72
C GLN A 82 -6.21 -2.90 6.49
N LYS A 83 -6.17 -1.63 6.08
CA LYS A 83 -6.91 -1.16 4.91
C LYS A 83 -6.48 -1.86 3.61
N PHE A 84 -5.18 -2.15 3.44
CA PHE A 84 -4.71 -2.96 2.30
C PHE A 84 -5.23 -4.39 2.37
N VAL A 85 -5.21 -5.03 3.54
CA VAL A 85 -5.77 -6.37 3.73
C VAL A 85 -7.26 -6.41 3.41
N ASP A 86 -8.01 -5.35 3.77
CA ASP A 86 -9.45 -5.28 3.53
C ASP A 86 -9.81 -5.16 2.03
N VAL A 87 -8.99 -4.50 1.22
CA VAL A 87 -9.29 -4.25 -0.21
C VAL A 87 -8.61 -5.22 -1.17
N LEU A 88 -7.47 -5.82 -0.80
CA LEU A 88 -6.72 -6.75 -1.65
C LEU A 88 -7.22 -8.19 -1.51
N ASP A 89 -8.49 -8.42 -1.83
CA ASP A 89 -9.18 -9.69 -1.64
C ASP A 89 -8.63 -10.87 -2.46
N ARG A 90 -7.86 -10.61 -3.54
CA ARG A 90 -7.17 -11.63 -4.34
C ARG A 90 -5.82 -12.05 -3.76
N TYR A 91 -5.35 -11.36 -2.73
CA TYR A 91 -4.04 -11.58 -2.15
C TYR A 91 -4.12 -12.01 -0.68
N MET A 92 -3.02 -12.59 -0.22
CA MET A 92 -2.76 -12.92 1.17
C MET A 92 -1.55 -12.11 1.64
N LEU A 93 -1.68 -11.42 2.77
CA LEU A 93 -0.55 -10.76 3.41
C LEU A 93 0.41 -11.83 3.95
N VAL A 94 1.68 -11.77 3.55
CA VAL A 94 2.71 -12.73 3.95
C VAL A 94 3.73 -12.13 4.91
N ALA A 95 4.15 -10.89 4.67
CA ALA A 95 5.19 -10.25 5.46
C ALA A 95 5.09 -8.72 5.43
N CYS A 96 5.72 -8.07 6.41
CA CYS A 96 6.07 -6.66 6.37
C CYS A 96 7.58 -6.52 6.57
N ASN A 97 8.22 -5.56 5.92
CA ASN A 97 9.64 -5.31 6.17
C ASN A 97 9.85 -4.76 7.59
N VAL A 98 11.03 -5.00 8.18
CA VAL A 98 11.33 -4.62 9.57
C VAL A 98 11.23 -3.12 9.85
N VAL A 99 11.36 -2.29 8.82
CA VAL A 99 11.25 -0.82 8.90
C VAL A 99 9.79 -0.37 9.01
N GLY A 100 8.83 -1.22 8.64
CA GLY A 100 7.40 -0.93 8.75
C GLY A 100 6.90 0.04 7.68
N VAL A 101 7.37 -0.14 6.44
CA VAL A 101 6.99 0.67 5.27
C VAL A 101 6.42 -0.18 4.14
N ASN A 102 6.89 -1.41 3.93
CA ASN A 102 6.47 -2.27 2.82
C ASN A 102 5.75 -3.51 3.31
N ALA A 103 4.58 -3.78 2.74
CA ALA A 103 3.81 -5.00 2.95
C ALA A 103 3.87 -5.88 1.69
N PHE A 104 4.05 -7.18 1.88
CA PHE A 104 4.21 -8.17 0.83
C PHE A 104 2.96 -9.04 0.75
N PHE A 105 2.25 -8.91 -0.37
CA PHE A 105 1.03 -9.62 -0.68
C PHE A 105 1.31 -10.67 -1.76
N VAL A 106 0.87 -11.91 -1.54
CA VAL A 106 0.99 -13.01 -2.51
C VAL A 106 -0.38 -13.38 -3.03
N ARG A 107 -0.51 -13.51 -4.35
CA ARG A 107 -1.78 -13.86 -5.00
C ARG A 107 -2.23 -15.24 -4.52
N LYS A 108 -3.51 -15.37 -4.13
CA LYS A 108 -4.02 -16.55 -3.40
C LYS A 108 -3.82 -17.88 -4.14
N ASP A 109 -3.84 -17.86 -5.47
CA ASP A 109 -3.63 -19.05 -6.33
C ASP A 109 -2.19 -19.60 -6.27
N VAL A 110 -1.20 -18.77 -5.93
CA VAL A 110 0.21 -19.15 -5.80
C VAL A 110 0.73 -19.08 -4.35
N ALA A 111 -0.15 -18.85 -3.38
CA ALA A 111 0.21 -18.62 -1.98
C ALA A 111 0.44 -19.91 -1.16
N SER A 112 0.31 -21.11 -1.75
CA SER A 112 0.31 -22.39 -1.04
C SER A 112 1.59 -22.71 -0.25
N GLY A 113 2.71 -22.07 -0.60
CA GLY A 113 3.99 -22.20 0.12
C GLY A 113 4.12 -21.31 1.35
N PHE A 114 3.15 -20.42 1.62
CA PHE A 114 3.20 -19.44 2.69
C PHE A 114 2.19 -19.77 3.79
N THR A 115 2.55 -19.44 5.03
CA THR A 115 1.63 -19.52 6.17
C THR A 115 0.88 -18.20 6.29
N GLU A 116 -0.45 -18.28 6.40
CA GLU A 116 -1.29 -17.12 6.73
C GLU A 116 -1.23 -16.84 8.23
N TYR A 117 -0.97 -15.59 8.60
CA TYR A 117 -0.96 -15.12 9.98
C TYR A 117 -1.98 -14.00 10.16
N PRO A 118 -2.56 -13.86 11.37
CA PRO A 118 -3.30 -12.65 11.73
C PRO A 118 -2.48 -11.38 11.45
N VAL A 119 -3.13 -10.32 10.98
CA VAL A 119 -2.48 -9.08 10.54
C VAL A 119 -1.64 -8.47 11.67
N GLU A 120 -2.08 -8.61 12.91
CA GLU A 120 -1.41 -8.14 14.13
C GLU A 120 -0.04 -8.80 14.35
N LEU A 121 0.14 -10.05 13.91
CA LEU A 121 1.41 -10.78 14.05
C LEU A 121 2.39 -10.45 12.93
N VAL A 122 1.90 -9.98 11.78
CA VAL A 122 2.73 -9.60 10.63
C VAL A 122 3.14 -8.13 10.69
N TYR A 123 2.28 -7.28 11.24
CA TYR A 123 2.46 -5.83 11.31
C TYR A 123 3.82 -5.42 11.87
N GLN A 124 4.46 -4.46 11.20
CA GLN A 124 5.64 -3.76 11.70
C GLN A 124 5.31 -2.26 11.89
N PRO A 125 5.60 -1.68 13.06
CA PRO A 125 5.51 -0.24 13.26
C PRO A 125 6.63 0.49 12.50
N PRO A 126 6.51 1.79 12.26
CA PRO A 126 7.52 2.56 11.54
C PRO A 126 8.78 2.66 12.41
N ARG A 127 9.86 2.02 11.96
CA ARG A 127 11.19 2.03 12.58
C ARG A 127 12.18 2.75 11.68
N LEU A 128 11.84 3.97 11.29
CA LEU A 128 12.59 4.77 10.31
C LEU A 128 14.07 4.98 10.72
N GLY A 129 14.38 4.97 12.01
CA GLY A 129 15.75 5.02 12.53
C GLY A 129 16.64 3.83 12.13
N LEU A 130 16.07 2.72 11.64
CA LEU A 130 16.84 1.57 11.12
C LEU A 130 17.37 1.79 9.70
N THR A 131 16.93 2.85 9.00
CA THR A 131 17.33 3.11 7.60
C THR A 131 18.71 3.74 7.46
N GLY A 132 19.32 4.21 8.55
CA GLY A 132 20.59 4.96 8.52
C GLY A 132 20.47 6.39 7.98
N TYR A 133 19.28 6.80 7.55
CA TYR A 133 18.95 8.16 7.12
C TYR A 133 18.01 8.81 8.14
N PRO A 134 18.10 10.13 8.36
CA PRO A 134 17.15 10.87 9.19
C PRO A 134 15.82 11.02 8.45
N VAL A 135 15.08 9.92 8.32
CA VAL A 135 13.73 9.90 7.75
C VAL A 135 12.75 10.07 8.90
N TYR A 136 11.92 11.12 8.82
CA TYR A 136 10.90 11.43 9.81
C TYR A 136 9.63 11.83 9.10
N HIS A 137 8.52 11.15 9.40
CA HIS A 137 7.20 11.55 8.95
C HIS A 137 6.61 12.41 10.06
N ALA A 138 6.74 13.73 9.93
CA ALA A 138 6.26 14.66 10.96
C ALA A 138 4.74 14.48 11.15
N ALA A 139 4.27 14.50 12.40
CA ALA A 139 2.85 14.38 12.65
C ALA A 139 2.10 15.61 12.12
N SER A 140 1.00 15.40 11.41
CA SER A 140 0.13 16.45 10.89
C SER A 140 -1.30 16.33 11.44
N PHE A 141 -2.08 17.41 11.35
CA PHE A 141 -3.52 17.38 11.66
C PHE A 141 -4.38 16.90 10.48
N LYS A 142 -3.79 16.49 9.35
CA LYS A 142 -4.53 16.15 8.13
C LYS A 142 -5.43 14.91 8.31
N TRP A 143 -4.94 13.89 9.03
CA TRP A 143 -5.76 12.73 9.39
C TRP A 143 -7.00 13.11 10.20
N LEU A 144 -6.82 13.95 11.23
CA LEU A 144 -7.92 14.43 12.04
C LEU A 144 -8.90 15.27 11.22
N LYS A 145 -8.38 16.18 10.37
CA LYS A 145 -9.20 17.01 9.48
C LYS A 145 -10.05 16.15 8.54
N GLN A 146 -9.48 15.10 7.94
CA GLN A 146 -10.21 14.19 7.07
C GLN A 146 -11.29 13.42 7.84
N ILE A 147 -10.95 12.86 9.00
CA ILE A 147 -11.91 12.10 9.82
C ILE A 147 -13.09 12.97 10.26
N LEU A 148 -12.83 14.20 10.74
CA LEU A 148 -13.88 15.14 11.16
C LEU A 148 -14.71 15.67 9.97
N GLY A 149 -14.12 15.74 8.78
CA GLY A 149 -14.84 16.10 7.55
C GLY A 149 -15.92 15.08 7.20
N ARG A 150 -15.66 13.79 7.44
CA ARG A 150 -16.61 12.70 7.17
C ARG A 150 -17.83 12.67 8.09
N GLU A 151 -17.77 13.31 9.26
CA GLU A 151 -18.91 13.39 10.19
C GLU A 151 -19.92 14.48 9.80
N GLN A 152 -19.60 15.32 8.81
CA GLN A 152 -20.44 16.43 8.37
C GLN A 152 -21.27 16.13 7.09
N ASP A 153 -21.05 14.96 6.48
CA ASP A 153 -21.77 14.44 5.30
C ASP A 153 -22.73 13.30 5.68
#